data_AF-A0A1G1DY83-F1
#
_entry.id   AF-A0A1G1DY83-F1
#
_cell.length_a   1.000
_cell.length_b   1.000
_cell.length_c   1.000
_cell.angle_alpha   90.00
_cell.angle_beta   90.00
_cell.angle_gamma   90.00
#
_symmetry.space_group_name_H-M   'P 1'
#
loop_
_entity.id
_entity.type
_entity.pdbx_description
1 polymer ?
#
loop_
_entity_poly.entity_id
_entity_poly.type
_entity_poly.pdbx_seq_one_letter_code
_entity_poly.pdbx_strand_id
1 'polypeptide(L)'
;MEYSASSAESGSWDIIYTREPHWIIGEKLPLRENGLISHSITVLKEDIGKTLEIRTKYSGRGTLKVSKIVIKKRIATNAILIRALIGGIIAFLFYLVSVRFMPLIIGYLNLGLNSVILFLRSVTAHILSPLLSGLTRESKIRYLSTIVLIGFILSLVFHYFIRLGYYHLEYPFTSFLHHPINIFCDFYSVFDVWARFKFNSTFNQMYFPFTYLIIDLFTKLKSPYNAVIIHSLLFSAFFVIYAYQNLSLTIKTESFKNVVICSFMSYPFIFTLHTGNIEAYVFVFLALFIITYHKTRFSTLFLAMAISMKLFPAVFLILLISDKKYKEIIYTLFGVIIFTMVPLLFFDGGFNKGIGNYLTNFIANLKWYSQMMVIDGVGNIFGHSLLTVIRIIFAPIMPPIQSILKPYLLFAFISFGVITAWIVFKEKIFWKKVALLVLSMNLLPYVSTDYKLMHLFIPLFLFINYQERDKWDFVYTSFFSLLLIPKNYFSPFSFSAVLNPIIMLFILLLIIMSKKEGEAR
;
A
#
# COMPACT_ATOMS: atom_id res chain seq x y z
N MET A 1 -2.47 39.90 8.69
CA MET A 1 -2.22 41.19 9.34
C MET A 1 -3.02 42.22 8.58
N GLU A 2 -4.00 42.86 9.21
CA GLU A 2 -4.67 44.03 8.64
C GLU A 2 -4.01 45.28 9.23
N TYR A 3 -3.56 46.18 8.37
CA TYR A 3 -3.10 47.52 8.78
C TYR A 3 -3.97 48.55 8.06
N SER A 4 -4.38 49.59 8.79
CA SER A 4 -5.05 50.76 8.24
C SER A 4 -4.36 52.01 8.74
N ALA A 5 -4.01 52.93 7.84
CA ALA A 5 -3.56 54.27 8.19
C ALA A 5 -4.13 55.27 7.19
N SER A 6 -4.64 56.40 7.69
CA SER A 6 -5.04 57.55 6.88
C SER A 6 -4.01 58.66 7.05
N SER A 7 -3.48 59.20 5.95
CA SER A 7 -2.84 60.52 5.96
C SER A 7 -3.31 61.34 4.77
N ALA A 8 -3.55 62.64 5.01
CA ALA A 8 -3.98 63.60 4.00
C ALA A 8 -2.81 64.18 3.18
N GLU A 9 -1.57 63.91 3.57
CA GLU A 9 -0.36 64.34 2.86
C GLU A 9 0.71 63.23 2.88
N SER A 10 1.58 63.26 1.87
CA SER A 10 2.51 62.19 1.50
C SER A 10 3.36 61.69 2.67
N GLY A 11 3.37 60.37 2.90
CA GLY A 11 4.24 59.70 3.86
C GLY A 11 4.89 58.45 3.27
N SER A 12 6.16 58.21 3.65
CA SER A 12 6.87 56.95 3.45
C SER A 12 6.77 56.10 4.71
N TRP A 13 6.58 54.78 4.55
CA TRP A 13 6.51 53.82 5.65
C TRP A 13 7.79 52.98 5.67
N ASP A 14 8.44 52.87 6.83
CA ASP A 14 9.68 52.12 6.99
C ASP A 14 9.45 50.81 7.76
N ILE A 15 10.04 49.73 7.23
CA ILE A 15 10.44 48.53 7.97
C ILE A 15 11.92 48.30 7.61
N ILE A 16 12.77 48.08 8.62
CA ILE A 16 14.26 48.09 8.57
C ILE A 16 14.78 46.69 8.15
N TYR A 17 15.84 46.38 7.35
CA TYR A 17 16.68 47.01 6.29
C TYR A 17 17.53 45.88 5.62
N THR A 18 18.22 46.19 4.49
CA THR A 18 19.50 45.63 3.91
C THR A 18 19.50 45.08 2.46
N ARG A 19 19.14 45.90 1.45
CA ARG A 19 19.84 46.18 0.15
C ARG A 19 18.86 46.88 -0.81
N GLU A 20 19.35 47.32 -1.98
CA GLU A 20 18.72 48.34 -2.84
C GLU A 20 17.20 48.15 -3.08
N PRO A 21 16.39 49.19 -2.87
CA PRO A 21 14.94 49.13 -2.98
C PRO A 21 14.46 48.90 -4.42
N HIS A 22 13.47 48.01 -4.60
CA HIS A 22 12.71 47.91 -5.84
C HIS A 22 11.52 48.88 -5.79
N TRP A 23 11.53 49.86 -6.70
CA TRP A 23 10.50 50.88 -6.79
C TRP A 23 9.42 50.49 -7.80
N ILE A 24 8.16 50.43 -7.35
CA ILE A 24 7.02 50.42 -8.26
C ILE A 24 6.72 51.88 -8.61
N ILE A 25 7.14 52.33 -9.80
CA ILE A 25 6.89 53.68 -10.31
C ILE A 25 5.95 53.57 -11.52
N GLY A 26 4.79 54.24 -11.48
CA GLY A 26 4.11 54.64 -12.71
C GLY A 26 2.71 54.09 -12.99
N GLU A 27 1.95 53.54 -12.04
CA GLU A 27 0.53 53.23 -12.29
C GLU A 27 -0.39 54.27 -11.64
N LYS A 28 -1.15 55.00 -12.47
CA LYS A 28 -2.23 55.88 -12.01
C LYS A 28 -3.30 55.00 -11.35
N LEU A 29 -3.52 55.18 -10.05
CA LEU A 29 -4.62 54.53 -9.33
C LEU A 29 -5.96 54.94 -9.96
N PRO A 30 -6.89 53.99 -10.19
CA PRO A 30 -8.22 54.31 -10.68
C PRO A 30 -8.93 55.24 -9.68
N LEU A 31 -9.46 56.36 -10.18
CA LEU A 31 -10.06 57.45 -9.40
C LEU A 31 -11.38 57.10 -8.66
N ARG A 32 -11.78 55.82 -8.58
CA ARG A 32 -13.03 55.39 -7.91
C ARG A 32 -12.86 54.10 -7.11
N GLU A 33 -13.66 54.03 -6.04
CA GLU A 33 -13.42 53.40 -4.73
C GLU A 33 -13.16 51.88 -4.63
N ASN A 34 -13.01 51.12 -5.72
CA ASN A 34 -12.60 49.71 -5.62
C ASN A 34 -11.84 49.25 -6.87
N GLY A 35 -10.54 49.55 -6.93
CA GLY A 35 -9.62 49.00 -7.93
C GLY A 35 -8.65 48.01 -7.29
N LEU A 36 -8.49 46.83 -7.90
CA LEU A 36 -7.55 45.81 -7.43
C LEU A 36 -6.25 45.93 -8.25
N ILE A 37 -5.16 46.36 -7.62
CA ILE A 37 -3.83 46.38 -8.26
C ILE A 37 -3.15 45.05 -7.94
N SER A 38 -2.76 44.31 -8.99
CA SER A 38 -1.98 43.07 -8.85
C SER A 38 -0.61 43.25 -9.51
N HIS A 39 0.46 43.11 -8.73
CA HIS A 39 1.83 43.09 -9.24
C HIS A 39 2.49 41.75 -8.93
N SER A 40 3.17 41.17 -9.91
CA SER A 40 3.85 39.87 -9.75
C SER A 40 5.35 40.08 -9.60
N ILE A 41 5.90 39.61 -8.47
CA ILE A 41 7.34 39.59 -8.23
C ILE A 41 7.84 38.15 -8.46
N THR A 42 8.89 38.00 -9.27
CA THR A 42 9.54 36.71 -9.50
C THR A 42 10.75 36.59 -8.58
N VAL A 43 10.74 35.60 -7.68
CA VAL A 43 11.85 35.31 -6.76
C VAL A 43 12.73 34.23 -7.37
N LEU A 44 14.03 34.51 -7.54
CA LEU A 44 14.98 33.56 -8.12
C LEU A 44 15.46 32.55 -7.07
N LYS A 45 16.00 31.42 -7.54
CA LYS A 45 16.41 30.31 -6.67
C LYS A 45 17.54 30.69 -5.71
N GLU A 46 18.35 31.68 -6.07
CA GLU A 46 19.44 32.24 -5.27
C GLU A 46 18.97 33.20 -4.16
N ASP A 47 17.67 33.48 -4.08
CA ASP A 47 17.05 34.33 -3.06
C ASP A 47 16.31 33.53 -1.97
N ILE A 48 16.40 32.20 -2.01
CA ILE A 48 15.81 31.32 -1.00
C ILE A 48 16.53 31.53 0.34
N GLY A 49 15.77 31.98 1.36
CA GLY A 49 16.28 32.31 2.69
C GLY A 49 16.48 33.81 2.93
N LYS A 50 16.26 34.65 1.92
CA LYS A 50 16.30 36.11 2.05
C LYS A 50 14.90 36.68 2.32
N THR A 51 14.85 37.82 3.01
CA THR A 51 13.60 38.56 3.29
C THR A 51 13.18 39.37 2.07
N LEU A 52 11.92 39.24 1.63
CA LEU A 52 11.36 40.03 0.53
C LEU A 52 10.75 41.33 1.08
N GLU A 53 11.28 42.48 0.68
CA GLU A 53 10.73 43.79 1.01
C GLU A 53 9.91 44.36 -0.17
N ILE A 54 8.72 44.88 0.10
CA ILE A 54 7.87 45.52 -0.91
C ILE A 54 7.59 46.95 -0.45
N ARG A 55 8.21 47.93 -1.11
CA ARG A 55 7.94 49.36 -0.87
C ARG A 55 6.91 49.87 -1.85
N THR A 56 5.90 50.58 -1.35
CA THR A 56 4.91 51.25 -2.19
C THR A 56 4.94 52.75 -1.88
N LYS A 57 5.04 53.59 -2.92
CA LYS A 57 4.96 55.05 -2.80
C LYS A 57 3.68 55.51 -3.47
N TYR A 58 2.81 56.17 -2.72
CA TYR A 58 1.54 56.68 -3.23
C TYR A 58 1.52 58.21 -3.18
N SER A 59 1.08 58.83 -4.27
CA SER A 59 0.93 60.28 -4.39
C SER A 59 -0.47 60.62 -4.94
N GLY A 60 -1.50 60.43 -4.11
CA GLY A 60 -2.88 60.81 -4.42
C GLY A 60 -3.71 60.96 -3.15
N ARG A 61 -4.91 61.55 -3.24
CA ARG A 61 -5.85 61.61 -2.10
C ARG A 61 -6.65 60.29 -2.02
N GLY A 62 -6.51 59.57 -0.92
CA GLY A 62 -7.26 58.34 -0.62
C GLY A 62 -6.53 57.39 0.33
N THR A 63 -7.26 56.48 0.99
CA THR A 63 -6.70 55.42 1.86
C THR A 63 -6.45 54.13 1.08
N LEU A 64 -5.20 53.64 1.04
CA LEU A 64 -4.86 52.34 0.48
C LEU A 64 -5.05 51.25 1.54
N LYS A 65 -6.04 50.37 1.37
CA LYS A 65 -6.27 49.23 2.29
C LYS A 65 -5.78 47.93 1.64
N VAL A 66 -4.67 47.39 2.13
CA VAL A 66 -4.15 46.08 1.68
C VAL A 66 -4.90 44.97 2.40
N SER A 67 -5.93 44.42 1.76
CA SER A 67 -6.80 43.39 2.38
C SER A 67 -6.17 42.00 2.41
N LYS A 68 -5.27 41.68 1.45
CA LYS A 68 -4.66 40.34 1.36
C LYS A 68 -3.39 40.33 0.54
N ILE A 69 -2.30 39.78 1.09
CA ILE A 69 -1.10 39.40 0.33
C ILE A 69 -1.18 37.89 0.09
N VAL A 70 -1.19 37.46 -1.17
CA VAL A 70 -1.28 36.04 -1.54
C VAL A 70 0.00 35.59 -2.25
N ILE A 71 0.84 34.84 -1.55
CA ILE A 71 2.02 34.20 -2.16
C ILE A 71 1.57 32.84 -2.71
N LYS A 72 1.36 32.74 -4.03
CA LYS A 72 1.04 31.47 -4.69
C LYS A 72 2.31 30.79 -5.19
N LYS A 73 2.62 29.61 -4.65
CA LYS A 73 3.63 28.71 -5.23
C LYS A 73 3.07 28.11 -6.52
N ARG A 74 3.46 28.65 -7.68
CA ARG A 74 3.12 28.07 -8.98
C ARG A 74 4.07 26.89 -9.24
N ILE A 75 3.63 25.68 -8.91
CA ILE A 75 4.31 24.47 -9.36
C ILE A 75 3.96 24.31 -10.83
N ALA A 76 4.92 24.58 -11.72
CA ALA A 76 4.75 24.36 -13.14
C ALA A 76 4.58 22.86 -13.41
N THR A 77 3.36 22.45 -13.72
CA THR A 77 3.06 21.09 -14.18
C THR A 77 3.58 20.92 -15.61
N ASN A 78 4.60 20.06 -15.77
CA ASN A 78 4.97 19.20 -16.92
C ASN A 78 4.61 19.62 -18.36
N ALA A 79 4.75 20.89 -18.75
CA ALA A 79 4.85 21.28 -20.17
C ALA A 79 6.25 20.97 -20.76
N ILE A 80 7.26 20.81 -19.89
CA ILE A 80 8.65 20.55 -20.28
C ILE A 80 8.83 19.14 -20.84
N LEU A 81 8.11 18.15 -20.31
CA LEU A 81 8.25 16.74 -20.73
C LEU A 81 7.72 16.51 -22.15
N ILE A 82 6.60 17.15 -22.50
CA ILE A 82 5.98 17.04 -23.84
C ILE A 82 6.79 17.84 -24.89
N ARG A 83 7.32 19.02 -24.53
CA ARG A 83 8.17 19.82 -25.42
C ARG A 83 9.54 19.18 -25.68
N ALA A 84 10.11 18.50 -24.69
CA ALA A 84 11.38 17.77 -24.85
C ALA A 84 11.23 16.57 -25.79
N LEU A 85 10.10 15.85 -25.74
CA LEU A 85 9.85 14.70 -26.61
C LEU A 85 9.66 15.14 -28.08
N ILE A 86 8.91 16.22 -28.32
CA ILE A 86 8.66 16.76 -29.67
C ILE A 86 9.94 17.39 -30.24
N GLY A 87 10.72 18.11 -29.43
CA GLY A 87 12.01 18.66 -29.84
C GLY A 87 13.04 17.59 -30.20
N GLY A 88 13.04 16.45 -29.48
CA GLY A 88 13.92 15.32 -29.78
C GLY A 88 13.64 14.66 -31.14
N ILE A 89 12.36 14.54 -31.51
CA ILE A 89 11.94 13.94 -32.79
C ILE A 89 12.26 14.87 -33.97
N ILE A 90 12.06 16.19 -33.80
CA ILE A 90 12.39 17.18 -34.84
C ILE A 90 13.91 17.30 -35.05
N ALA A 91 14.70 17.22 -33.97
CA ALA A 91 16.16 17.24 -34.05
C ALA A 91 16.74 16.00 -34.73
N PHE A 92 16.13 14.82 -34.52
CA PHE A 92 16.52 13.58 -35.19
C PHE A 92 16.20 13.60 -36.69
N LEU A 93 15.13 14.27 -37.10
CA LEU A 93 14.80 14.48 -38.51
C LEU A 93 15.70 15.54 -39.18
N PHE A 94 16.16 16.55 -38.44
CA PHE A 94 17.15 17.54 -38.92
C PHE A 94 18.59 16.97 -39.01
N TYR A 95 18.92 15.98 -38.17
CA TYR A 95 20.20 15.25 -38.17
C TYR A 95 20.50 14.55 -39.50
N LEU A 96 19.47 14.15 -40.25
CA LEU A 96 19.63 13.50 -41.57
C LEU A 96 20.03 14.45 -42.70
N VAL A 97 19.97 15.78 -42.52
CA VAL A 97 20.01 16.74 -43.66
C VAL A 97 21.23 17.66 -43.72
N SER A 98 22.15 17.76 -42.75
CA SER A 98 23.22 18.78 -42.91
C SER A 98 24.58 18.52 -42.26
N VAL A 99 25.59 18.32 -43.12
CA VAL A 99 27.04 18.21 -42.80
C VAL A 99 27.73 19.60 -42.76
N ARG A 100 26.99 20.72 -42.80
CA ARG A 100 27.59 22.07 -42.94
C ARG A 100 27.60 22.97 -41.69
N PHE A 101 27.25 22.46 -40.50
CA PHE A 101 27.05 23.28 -39.30
C PHE A 101 27.90 22.89 -38.08
N MET A 102 29.18 22.56 -38.27
CA MET A 102 30.06 22.10 -37.18
C MET A 102 30.17 23.06 -35.95
N PRO A 103 30.22 24.40 -36.11
CA PRO A 103 30.22 25.33 -34.96
C PRO A 103 28.87 25.38 -34.22
N LEU A 104 27.76 25.19 -34.94
CA LEU A 104 26.42 25.06 -34.37
C LEU A 104 26.31 23.73 -33.60
N ILE A 105 26.89 22.65 -34.15
CA ILE A 105 26.94 21.31 -33.53
C ILE A 105 27.68 21.37 -32.19
N ILE A 106 28.78 22.12 -32.06
CA ILE A 106 29.46 22.29 -30.76
C ILE A 106 28.57 23.05 -29.76
N GLY A 107 27.85 24.09 -30.21
CA GLY A 107 26.87 24.81 -29.39
C GLY A 107 25.70 23.93 -28.94
N TYR A 108 25.15 23.11 -29.83
CA TYR A 108 24.06 22.17 -29.54
C TYR A 108 24.52 20.94 -28.75
N LEU A 109 25.76 20.48 -28.91
CA LEU A 109 26.38 19.47 -28.06
C LEU A 109 26.58 20.00 -26.66
N ASN A 110 26.99 21.26 -26.48
CA ASN A 110 27.07 21.89 -25.16
C ASN A 110 25.68 22.09 -24.53
N LEU A 111 24.66 22.48 -25.31
CA LEU A 111 23.27 22.55 -24.85
C LEU A 111 22.69 21.17 -24.52
N GLY A 112 23.00 20.15 -25.31
CA GLY A 112 22.62 18.76 -25.10
C GLY A 112 23.31 18.19 -23.86
N LEU A 113 24.61 18.42 -23.70
CA LEU A 113 25.39 18.03 -22.54
C LEU A 113 24.89 18.76 -21.29
N ASN A 114 24.60 20.06 -21.35
CA ASN A 114 23.99 20.81 -20.24
C ASN A 114 22.59 20.31 -19.92
N SER A 115 21.79 19.94 -20.92
CA SER A 115 20.45 19.37 -20.72
C SER A 115 20.53 17.97 -20.11
N VAL A 116 21.50 17.15 -20.52
CA VAL A 116 21.80 15.85 -19.92
C VAL A 116 22.35 16.02 -18.52
N ILE A 117 23.23 16.99 -18.25
CA ILE A 117 23.74 17.29 -16.91
C ILE A 117 22.62 17.81 -16.01
N LEU A 118 21.70 18.65 -16.51
CA LEU A 118 20.53 19.12 -15.77
C LEU A 118 19.52 18.01 -15.54
N PHE A 119 19.32 17.13 -16.52
CA PHE A 119 18.51 15.92 -16.40
C PHE A 119 19.11 14.98 -15.36
N LEU A 120 20.40 14.66 -15.47
CA LEU A 120 21.14 13.87 -14.50
C LEU A 120 21.08 14.55 -13.14
N ARG A 121 21.38 15.84 -12.99
CA ARG A 121 21.23 16.56 -11.71
C ARG A 121 19.80 16.53 -11.17
N SER A 122 18.78 16.59 -12.03
CA SER A 122 17.37 16.50 -11.65
C SER A 122 17.01 15.08 -11.19
N VAL A 123 17.46 14.06 -11.91
CA VAL A 123 17.31 12.63 -11.60
C VAL A 123 18.06 12.30 -10.32
N THR A 124 19.33 12.70 -10.20
CA THR A 124 20.15 12.56 -9.00
C THR A 124 19.52 13.33 -7.84
N ALA A 125 18.99 14.54 -8.03
CA ALA A 125 18.28 15.23 -6.96
C ALA A 125 16.97 14.53 -6.58
N HIS A 126 16.22 13.96 -7.53
CA HIS A 126 14.95 13.27 -7.26
C HIS A 126 15.10 11.84 -6.75
N ILE A 127 16.24 11.18 -6.97
CA ILE A 127 16.52 9.80 -6.56
C ILE A 127 17.48 9.79 -5.36
N LEU A 128 18.59 10.53 -5.46
CA LEU A 128 19.65 10.52 -4.45
C LEU A 128 19.28 11.33 -3.19
N SER A 129 18.55 12.45 -3.33
CA SER A 129 18.13 13.24 -2.15
C SER A 129 17.19 12.45 -1.23
N PRO A 130 16.17 11.73 -1.73
CA PRO A 130 15.40 10.78 -0.93
C PRO A 130 16.22 9.69 -0.26
N LEU A 131 17.20 9.12 -0.98
CA LEU A 131 18.07 8.06 -0.44
C LEU A 131 18.97 8.56 0.69
N LEU A 132 19.32 9.85 0.70
CA LEU A 132 20.19 10.44 1.73
C LEU A 132 19.42 11.01 2.93
N SER A 133 18.21 11.53 2.72
CA SER A 133 17.45 12.27 3.75
C SER A 133 16.14 11.63 4.19
N GLY A 134 15.80 10.46 3.62
CA GLY A 134 14.53 9.78 3.81
C GLY A 134 13.35 10.46 3.11
N LEU A 135 12.15 9.88 3.27
CA LEU A 135 10.96 10.36 2.56
C LEU A 135 9.98 11.04 3.52
N THR A 136 9.40 12.15 3.06
CA THR A 136 8.21 12.71 3.73
C THR A 136 7.02 11.78 3.50
N ARG A 137 6.00 11.87 4.36
CA ARG A 137 4.74 11.13 4.21
C ARG A 137 4.10 11.36 2.84
N GLU A 138 4.04 12.62 2.38
CA GLU A 138 3.49 12.98 1.07
C GLU A 138 4.26 12.29 -0.06
N SER A 139 5.60 12.27 0.03
CA SER A 139 6.44 11.60 -0.95
C SER A 139 6.23 10.08 -0.90
N LYS A 140 6.17 9.45 0.28
CA LYS A 140 5.86 8.02 0.42
C LYS A 140 4.55 7.66 -0.29
N ILE A 141 3.49 8.44 -0.07
CA ILE A 141 2.17 8.24 -0.70
C ILE A 141 2.23 8.41 -2.22
N ARG A 142 2.92 9.46 -2.70
CA ARG A 142 3.05 9.74 -4.14
C ARG A 142 3.87 8.65 -4.86
N TYR A 143 4.98 8.21 -4.31
CA TYR A 143 5.76 7.11 -4.87
C TYR A 143 4.96 5.82 -4.88
N LEU A 144 4.29 5.49 -3.76
CA LEU A 144 3.42 4.32 -3.65
C LEU A 144 2.37 4.30 -4.76
N SER A 145 1.57 5.37 -4.86
CA SER A 145 0.49 5.45 -5.84
C SER A 145 1.04 5.42 -7.27
N THR A 146 2.19 6.04 -7.52
CA THR A 146 2.81 6.05 -8.86
C THR A 146 3.30 4.66 -9.26
N ILE A 147 3.99 3.93 -8.38
CA ILE A 147 4.46 2.57 -8.66
C ILE A 147 3.28 1.62 -8.86
N VAL A 148 2.24 1.71 -8.02
CA VAL A 148 1.02 0.89 -8.17
C VAL A 148 0.34 1.16 -9.51
N LEU A 149 0.14 2.43 -9.87
CA LEU A 149 -0.46 2.81 -11.14
C LEU A 149 0.34 2.28 -12.34
N ILE A 150 1.65 2.49 -12.35
CA ILE A 150 2.53 2.02 -13.43
C ILE A 150 2.48 0.50 -13.52
N GLY A 151 2.65 -0.22 -12.41
CA GLY A 151 2.63 -1.67 -12.40
C GLY A 151 1.29 -2.27 -12.85
N PHE A 152 0.17 -1.64 -12.47
CA PHE A 152 -1.15 -2.03 -12.95
C PHE A 152 -1.30 -1.82 -14.46
N ILE A 153 -0.92 -0.65 -14.99
CA ILE A 153 -0.97 -0.36 -16.43
C ILE A 153 -0.08 -1.34 -17.21
N LEU A 154 1.14 -1.58 -16.75
CA LEU A 154 2.06 -2.53 -17.38
C LEU A 154 1.46 -3.94 -17.43
N SER A 155 0.81 -4.38 -16.35
CA SER A 155 0.11 -5.66 -16.33
C SER A 155 -1.04 -5.71 -17.33
N LEU A 156 -1.88 -4.66 -17.41
CA LEU A 156 -2.95 -4.60 -18.40
C LEU A 156 -2.43 -4.62 -19.84
N VAL A 157 -1.40 -3.83 -20.14
CA VAL A 157 -0.74 -3.80 -21.46
C VAL A 157 -0.21 -5.19 -21.81
N PHE A 158 0.50 -5.83 -20.88
CA PHE A 158 1.06 -7.15 -21.11
C PHE A 158 -0.01 -8.22 -21.38
N HIS A 159 -1.04 -8.31 -20.54
CA HIS A 159 -2.02 -9.40 -20.63
C HIS A 159 -3.04 -9.19 -21.75
N TYR A 160 -3.56 -7.96 -21.91
CA TYR A 160 -4.65 -7.72 -22.86
C TYR A 160 -4.16 -7.27 -24.23
N PHE A 161 -3.13 -6.42 -24.30
CA PHE A 161 -2.65 -5.93 -25.59
C PHE A 161 -1.62 -6.86 -26.22
N ILE A 162 -0.62 -7.30 -25.45
CA ILE A 162 0.44 -8.17 -25.98
C ILE A 162 -0.06 -9.61 -26.10
N ARG A 163 -0.48 -10.24 -24.99
CA ARG A 163 -0.82 -11.67 -24.99
C ARG A 163 -2.11 -11.98 -25.78
N LEU A 164 -3.20 -11.28 -25.48
CA LEU A 164 -4.47 -11.48 -26.18
C LEU A 164 -4.50 -10.81 -27.57
N GLY A 165 -4.14 -9.52 -27.64
CA GLY A 165 -4.25 -8.75 -28.88
C GLY A 165 -3.26 -9.16 -29.98
N TYR A 166 -1.97 -9.28 -29.64
CA TYR A 166 -0.92 -9.55 -30.63
C TYR A 166 -0.63 -11.05 -30.81
N TYR A 167 -0.54 -11.81 -29.71
CA TYR A 167 -0.22 -13.25 -29.76
C TYR A 167 -1.44 -14.17 -29.80
N HIS A 168 -2.67 -13.64 -29.68
CA HIS A 168 -3.92 -14.41 -29.66
C HIS A 168 -3.91 -15.59 -28.66
N LEU A 169 -3.18 -15.43 -27.55
CA LEU A 169 -3.16 -16.44 -26.50
C LEU A 169 -4.47 -16.40 -25.73
N GLU A 170 -4.90 -17.55 -25.22
CA GLU A 170 -6.07 -17.67 -24.36
C GLU A 170 -5.68 -17.64 -22.87
N TYR A 171 -6.69 -17.75 -21.99
CA TYR A 171 -6.43 -18.00 -20.57
C TYR A 171 -5.57 -19.27 -20.42
N PRO A 172 -4.57 -19.31 -19.52
CA PRO A 172 -4.26 -18.36 -18.45
C PRO A 172 -3.32 -17.20 -18.82
N PHE A 173 -2.95 -17.02 -20.08
CA PHE A 173 -1.93 -16.03 -20.46
C PHE A 173 -2.47 -14.58 -20.51
N THR A 174 -3.79 -14.41 -20.53
CA THR A 174 -4.48 -13.13 -20.76
C THR A 174 -5.01 -12.46 -19.50
N SER A 175 -4.72 -13.00 -18.33
CA SER A 175 -5.11 -12.39 -17.07
C SER A 175 -4.12 -12.69 -15.96
N PHE A 176 -4.06 -11.79 -14.99
CA PHE A 176 -3.40 -12.02 -13.70
C PHE A 176 -4.39 -12.50 -12.62
N LEU A 177 -5.66 -12.70 -12.96
CA LEU A 177 -6.71 -13.20 -12.07
C LEU A 177 -7.12 -14.62 -12.46
N HIS A 178 -8.03 -15.23 -11.68
CA HIS A 178 -8.60 -16.51 -12.07
C HIS A 178 -9.44 -16.39 -13.35
N HIS A 179 -9.69 -17.53 -13.98
CA HIS A 179 -10.62 -17.64 -15.10
C HIS A 179 -11.97 -16.99 -14.74
N PRO A 180 -12.64 -16.26 -15.66
CA PRO A 180 -13.90 -15.57 -15.38
C PRO A 180 -15.01 -16.44 -14.75
N ILE A 181 -15.03 -17.74 -15.05
CA ILE A 181 -15.98 -18.69 -14.45
C ILE A 181 -15.78 -18.87 -12.93
N ASN A 182 -14.59 -18.55 -12.42
CA ASN A 182 -14.21 -18.66 -11.01
C ASN A 182 -14.32 -17.33 -10.25
N ILE A 183 -14.94 -16.31 -10.84
CA ILE A 183 -15.22 -15.06 -10.13
C ILE A 183 -16.08 -15.37 -8.89
N PHE A 184 -15.61 -14.90 -7.74
CA PHE A 184 -16.14 -15.16 -6.40
C PHE A 184 -16.18 -16.64 -5.97
N CYS A 185 -15.32 -17.48 -6.56
CA CYS A 185 -15.32 -18.93 -6.29
C CYS A 185 -15.21 -19.24 -4.79
N ASP A 186 -14.35 -18.53 -4.05
CA ASP A 186 -14.13 -18.82 -2.63
C ASP A 186 -15.34 -18.44 -1.78
N PHE A 187 -16.05 -17.36 -2.13
CA PHE A 187 -17.28 -16.97 -1.46
C PHE A 187 -18.38 -18.01 -1.70
N TYR A 188 -18.66 -18.34 -2.95
CA TYR A 188 -19.75 -19.27 -3.30
C TYR A 188 -19.49 -20.67 -2.75
N SER A 189 -18.24 -21.10 -2.80
CA SER A 189 -17.76 -22.36 -2.23
C SER A 189 -18.11 -22.47 -0.74
N VAL A 190 -17.75 -21.47 0.08
CA VAL A 190 -18.05 -21.49 1.52
C VAL A 190 -19.54 -21.29 1.78
N PHE A 191 -20.19 -20.42 1.03
CA PHE A 191 -21.62 -20.12 1.16
C PHE A 191 -22.49 -21.36 0.91
N ASP A 192 -22.30 -22.04 -0.22
CA ASP A 192 -23.14 -23.17 -0.64
C ASP A 192 -22.97 -24.36 0.32
N VAL A 193 -21.73 -24.69 0.66
CA VAL A 193 -21.45 -25.81 1.57
C VAL A 193 -21.99 -25.51 2.98
N TRP A 194 -21.87 -24.27 3.46
CA TRP A 194 -22.46 -23.88 4.75
C TRP A 194 -23.99 -23.92 4.73
N ALA A 195 -24.62 -23.41 3.67
CA ALA A 195 -26.07 -23.37 3.54
C ALA A 195 -26.70 -24.78 3.55
N ARG A 196 -26.04 -25.75 2.93
CA ARG A 196 -26.53 -27.13 2.81
C ARG A 196 -26.21 -28.01 4.01
N PHE A 197 -24.99 -27.92 4.53
CA PHE A 197 -24.49 -28.94 5.46
C PHE A 197 -24.30 -28.44 6.90
N LYS A 198 -24.23 -27.12 7.13
CA LYS A 198 -23.73 -26.57 8.41
C LYS A 198 -22.43 -27.30 8.81
N PHE A 199 -22.18 -27.61 10.07
CA PHE A 199 -20.95 -28.31 10.49
C PHE A 199 -20.88 -29.80 10.12
N ASN A 200 -21.87 -30.33 9.38
CA ASN A 200 -21.87 -31.74 8.98
C ASN A 200 -21.05 -32.04 7.72
N SER A 201 -20.45 -31.04 7.05
CA SER A 201 -19.66 -31.28 5.85
C SER A 201 -18.30 -31.91 6.19
N THR A 202 -17.85 -32.87 5.39
CA THR A 202 -16.51 -33.46 5.44
C THR A 202 -15.56 -32.92 4.36
N PHE A 203 -16.06 -32.01 3.50
CA PHE A 203 -15.28 -31.36 2.45
C PHE A 203 -15.53 -29.85 2.42
N ASN A 204 -14.48 -29.09 2.05
CA ASN A 204 -14.57 -27.67 1.74
C ASN A 204 -15.12 -26.75 2.86
N GLN A 205 -15.05 -27.21 4.12
CA GLN A 205 -15.30 -26.44 5.35
C GLN A 205 -14.05 -26.40 6.24
N MET A 206 -13.06 -25.64 5.79
CA MET A 206 -11.73 -25.55 6.40
C MET A 206 -11.54 -24.40 7.40
N TYR A 207 -12.57 -23.56 7.61
CA TYR A 207 -12.45 -22.37 8.46
C TYR A 207 -12.82 -22.67 9.91
N PHE A 208 -12.41 -21.79 10.82
CA PHE A 208 -12.77 -21.92 12.24
C PHE A 208 -14.21 -21.42 12.48
N PRO A 209 -14.89 -21.88 13.55
CA PRO A 209 -16.33 -21.72 13.74
C PRO A 209 -16.88 -20.30 13.58
N PHE A 210 -16.14 -19.27 14.04
CA PHE A 210 -16.61 -17.89 13.97
C PHE A 210 -16.81 -17.41 12.53
N THR A 211 -16.05 -17.96 11.57
CA THR A 211 -16.28 -17.69 10.14
C THR A 211 -17.71 -18.01 9.74
N TYR A 212 -18.24 -19.13 10.20
CA TYR A 212 -19.55 -19.59 9.79
C TYR A 212 -20.69 -18.79 10.41
N LEU A 213 -20.47 -18.12 11.55
CA LEU A 213 -21.42 -17.13 12.05
C LEU A 213 -21.59 -15.96 11.09
N ILE A 214 -20.47 -15.49 10.49
CA ILE A 214 -20.50 -14.42 9.49
C ILE A 214 -21.16 -14.91 8.20
N ILE A 215 -20.79 -16.09 7.72
CA ILE A 215 -21.39 -16.70 6.52
C ILE A 215 -22.89 -16.92 6.71
N ASP A 216 -23.33 -17.33 7.90
CA ASP A 216 -24.75 -17.53 8.18
C ASP A 216 -25.58 -16.25 8.04
N LEU A 217 -25.01 -15.07 8.37
CA LEU A 217 -25.69 -13.79 8.12
C LEU A 217 -25.94 -13.56 6.63
N PHE A 218 -25.01 -14.00 5.78
CA PHE A 218 -25.16 -13.92 4.33
C PHE A 218 -26.18 -14.91 3.78
N THR A 219 -26.25 -16.14 4.31
CA THR A 219 -27.22 -17.14 3.83
C THR A 219 -28.67 -16.73 4.08
N LYS A 220 -28.93 -15.88 5.08
CA LYS A 220 -30.26 -15.29 5.34
C LYS A 220 -30.79 -14.43 4.19
N LEU A 221 -29.93 -13.92 3.32
CA LEU A 221 -30.33 -13.18 2.12
C LEU A 221 -30.94 -14.07 1.04
N LYS A 222 -30.85 -15.40 1.18
CA LYS A 222 -31.35 -16.48 0.30
C LYS A 222 -30.75 -16.50 -1.11
N SER A 223 -30.45 -15.34 -1.69
CA SER A 223 -29.76 -15.20 -2.97
C SER A 223 -28.25 -15.13 -2.77
N PRO A 224 -27.46 -16.10 -3.27
CA PRO A 224 -26.01 -16.06 -3.20
C PRO A 224 -25.42 -14.84 -3.95
N TYR A 225 -26.10 -14.37 -5.00
CA TYR A 225 -25.71 -13.16 -5.75
C TYR A 225 -25.82 -11.89 -4.90
N ASN A 226 -26.94 -11.71 -4.18
CA ASN A 226 -27.11 -10.56 -3.29
C ASN A 226 -26.11 -10.61 -2.13
N ALA A 227 -25.86 -11.82 -1.62
CA ALA A 227 -24.89 -12.06 -0.56
C ALA A 227 -23.47 -11.65 -0.97
N VAL A 228 -23.01 -12.04 -2.16
CA VAL A 228 -21.66 -11.68 -2.62
C VAL A 228 -21.52 -10.19 -2.93
N ILE A 229 -22.59 -9.54 -3.42
CA ILE A 229 -22.61 -8.08 -3.62
C ILE A 229 -22.43 -7.37 -2.28
N ILE A 230 -23.20 -7.74 -1.27
CA ILE A 230 -23.11 -7.12 0.07
C ILE A 230 -21.74 -7.42 0.70
N HIS A 231 -21.25 -8.65 0.59
CA HIS A 231 -19.89 -9.01 1.02
C HIS A 231 -18.84 -8.08 0.40
N SER A 232 -18.87 -7.94 -0.93
CA SER A 232 -17.94 -7.12 -1.71
C SER A 232 -18.04 -5.64 -1.34
N LEU A 233 -19.25 -5.12 -1.16
CA LEU A 233 -19.50 -3.72 -0.78
C LEU A 233 -19.00 -3.43 0.63
N LEU A 234 -19.26 -4.30 1.60
CA LEU A 234 -18.79 -4.12 2.99
C LEU A 234 -17.27 -4.09 3.06
N PHE A 235 -16.61 -5.04 2.40
CA PHE A 235 -15.15 -5.09 2.33
C PHE A 235 -14.58 -3.85 1.61
N SER A 236 -15.12 -3.50 0.44
CA SER A 236 -14.65 -2.36 -0.35
C SER A 236 -14.85 -1.05 0.40
N ALA A 237 -16.00 -0.85 1.04
CA ALA A 237 -16.30 0.33 1.83
C ALA A 237 -15.32 0.48 3.00
N PHE A 238 -15.10 -0.60 3.77
CA PHE A 238 -14.12 -0.59 4.86
C PHE A 238 -12.72 -0.26 4.34
N PHE A 239 -12.26 -0.93 3.28
CA PHE A 239 -10.93 -0.74 2.74
C PHE A 239 -10.72 0.68 2.23
N VAL A 240 -11.68 1.23 1.48
CA VAL A 240 -11.59 2.60 0.95
C VAL A 240 -11.56 3.63 2.09
N ILE A 241 -12.36 3.45 3.15
CA ILE A 241 -12.32 4.31 4.34
C ILE A 241 -10.96 4.21 5.02
N TYR A 242 -10.45 3.00 5.23
CA TYR A 242 -9.15 2.76 5.84
C TYR A 242 -8.00 3.36 5.01
N ALA A 243 -8.02 3.19 3.69
CA ALA A 243 -7.08 3.80 2.77
C ALA A 243 -7.18 5.33 2.80
N TYR A 244 -8.39 5.90 2.81
CA TYR A 244 -8.60 7.35 2.89
C TYR A 244 -7.98 7.95 4.15
N GLN A 245 -8.20 7.33 5.31
CA GLN A 245 -7.62 7.78 6.58
C GLN A 245 -6.09 7.78 6.55
N ASN A 246 -5.47 6.81 5.87
CA ASN A 246 -4.02 6.65 5.86
C ASN A 246 -3.32 7.40 4.73
N LEU A 247 -4.01 7.68 3.62
CA LEU A 247 -3.44 8.27 2.40
C LEU A 247 -3.92 9.72 2.15
N SER A 248 -4.73 10.29 3.05
CA SER A 248 -5.18 11.67 2.93
C SER A 248 -4.03 12.68 3.01
N LEU A 249 -4.00 13.61 2.06
CA LEU A 249 -3.08 14.73 1.96
C LEU A 249 -3.84 16.05 2.13
N THR A 250 -3.11 17.16 2.31
CA THR A 250 -3.69 18.51 2.37
C THR A 250 -4.56 18.83 1.15
N ILE A 251 -4.17 18.32 -0.02
CA ILE A 251 -4.94 18.48 -1.27
C ILE A 251 -5.90 17.29 -1.40
N LYS A 252 -7.21 17.57 -1.30
CA LYS A 252 -8.27 16.53 -1.36
C LYS A 252 -8.30 15.76 -2.68
N THR A 253 -8.03 16.41 -3.81
CA THR A 253 -8.00 15.75 -5.12
C THR A 253 -6.84 14.76 -5.24
N GLU A 254 -5.65 15.10 -4.72
CA GLU A 254 -4.53 14.15 -4.64
C GLU A 254 -4.88 12.98 -3.72
N SER A 255 -5.54 13.24 -2.58
CA SER A 255 -6.01 12.20 -1.65
C SER A 255 -6.94 11.22 -2.35
N PHE A 256 -7.96 11.73 -3.03
CA PHE A 256 -8.93 10.91 -3.77
C PHE A 256 -8.23 10.05 -4.83
N LYS A 257 -7.35 10.65 -5.64
CA LYS A 257 -6.54 9.93 -6.63
C LYS A 257 -5.75 8.78 -6.00
N ASN A 258 -5.00 9.05 -4.92
CA ASN A 258 -4.15 8.05 -4.27
C ASN A 258 -4.97 6.90 -3.68
N VAL A 259 -6.14 7.21 -3.09
CA VAL A 259 -7.06 6.20 -2.55
C VAL A 259 -7.64 5.33 -3.65
N VAL A 260 -8.08 5.93 -4.76
CA VAL A 260 -8.60 5.17 -5.92
C VAL A 260 -7.53 4.23 -6.47
N ILE A 261 -6.30 4.72 -6.66
CA ILE A 261 -5.19 3.91 -7.17
C ILE A 261 -4.85 2.77 -6.18
N CYS A 262 -4.61 3.08 -4.91
CA CYS A 262 -4.19 2.08 -3.94
C CYS A 262 -5.29 1.06 -3.61
N SER A 263 -6.57 1.41 -3.78
CA SER A 263 -7.69 0.49 -3.61
C SER A 263 -7.94 -0.28 -4.90
N PHE A 264 -8.42 0.37 -5.94
CA PHE A 264 -8.98 -0.30 -7.12
C PHE A 264 -7.94 -0.66 -8.20
N MET A 265 -6.67 -0.31 -8.02
CA MET A 265 -5.59 -0.65 -8.95
C MET A 265 -4.46 -1.46 -8.27
N SER A 266 -4.63 -1.83 -7.00
CA SER A 266 -3.70 -2.73 -6.32
C SER A 266 -4.12 -4.19 -6.52
N TYR A 267 -3.14 -5.04 -6.82
CA TYR A 267 -3.34 -6.46 -7.03
C TYR A 267 -3.97 -7.16 -5.82
N PRO A 268 -3.51 -6.97 -4.56
CA PRO A 268 -4.11 -7.67 -3.44
C PRO A 268 -5.60 -7.37 -3.25
N PHE A 269 -6.01 -6.10 -3.47
CA PHE A 269 -7.40 -5.69 -3.34
C PHE A 269 -8.26 -6.31 -4.43
N ILE A 270 -7.85 -6.17 -5.69
CA ILE A 270 -8.57 -6.73 -6.83
C ILE A 270 -8.64 -8.25 -6.74
N PHE A 271 -7.55 -8.92 -6.35
CA PHE A 271 -7.50 -10.38 -6.24
C PHE A 271 -8.44 -10.90 -5.14
N THR A 272 -8.46 -10.23 -3.99
CA THR A 272 -9.36 -10.59 -2.88
C THR A 272 -10.82 -10.36 -3.27
N LEU A 273 -11.12 -9.25 -3.94
CA LEU A 273 -12.46 -8.95 -4.45
C LEU A 273 -12.88 -9.99 -5.49
N HIS A 274 -11.99 -10.30 -6.45
CA HIS A 274 -12.23 -11.26 -7.52
C HIS A 274 -12.51 -12.68 -7.01
N THR A 275 -11.82 -13.12 -5.96
CA THR A 275 -12.04 -14.45 -5.36
C THR A 275 -13.20 -14.47 -4.35
N GLY A 276 -13.57 -13.31 -3.79
CA GLY A 276 -14.56 -13.22 -2.71
C GLY A 276 -14.09 -13.91 -1.42
N ASN A 277 -12.77 -13.96 -1.20
CA ASN A 277 -12.23 -14.74 -0.09
C ASN A 277 -12.54 -14.10 1.27
N ILE A 278 -12.87 -14.96 2.25
CA ILE A 278 -13.15 -14.58 3.63
C ILE A 278 -11.95 -13.95 4.37
N GLU A 279 -10.74 -14.06 3.82
CA GLU A 279 -9.57 -13.30 4.27
C GLU A 279 -9.84 -11.79 4.32
N ALA A 280 -10.78 -11.27 3.53
CA ALA A 280 -11.28 -9.89 3.61
C ALA A 280 -11.70 -9.50 5.03
N TYR A 281 -12.41 -10.36 5.77
CA TYR A 281 -12.84 -10.07 7.14
C TYR A 281 -11.73 -10.28 8.16
N VAL A 282 -10.84 -11.24 7.93
CA VAL A 282 -9.63 -11.41 8.75
C VAL A 282 -8.78 -10.13 8.70
N PHE A 283 -8.61 -9.56 7.49
CA PHE A 283 -7.98 -8.27 7.29
C PHE A 283 -8.69 -7.15 8.03
N VAL A 284 -10.03 -7.04 7.91
CA VAL A 284 -10.83 -6.02 8.60
C VAL A 284 -10.61 -6.07 10.11
N PHE A 285 -10.70 -7.25 10.72
CA PHE A 285 -10.50 -7.40 12.16
C PHE A 285 -9.06 -7.14 12.58
N LEU A 286 -8.05 -7.56 11.83
CA LEU A 286 -6.66 -7.22 12.11
C LEU A 286 -6.40 -5.71 11.98
N ALA A 287 -6.95 -5.05 10.96
CA ALA A 287 -6.84 -3.60 10.82
C ALA A 287 -7.51 -2.87 11.98
N LEU A 288 -8.71 -3.31 12.40
CA LEU A 288 -9.41 -2.75 13.57
C LEU A 288 -8.64 -3.00 14.88
N PHE A 289 -8.04 -4.17 15.07
CA PHE A 289 -7.15 -4.46 16.19
C PHE A 289 -6.00 -3.46 16.24
N ILE A 290 -5.35 -3.19 15.11
CA ILE A 290 -4.22 -2.24 15.03
C ILE A 290 -4.67 -0.79 15.25
N ILE A 291 -5.79 -0.36 14.63
CA ILE A 291 -6.36 0.98 14.82
C ILE A 291 -6.69 1.22 16.30
N THR A 292 -7.22 0.20 16.97
CA THR A 292 -7.68 0.31 18.36
C THR A 292 -6.64 -0.18 19.36
N TYR A 293 -5.41 -0.46 18.95
CA TYR A 293 -4.40 -1.14 19.76
C TYR A 293 -4.10 -0.46 21.12
N HIS A 294 -4.22 0.87 21.17
CA HIS A 294 -4.06 1.65 22.41
C HIS A 294 -5.30 1.62 23.32
N LYS A 295 -6.48 1.23 22.82
CA LYS A 295 -7.73 1.01 23.56
C LYS A 295 -7.86 -0.47 23.95
N THR A 296 -7.15 -0.85 25.01
CA THR A 296 -6.71 -2.23 25.26
C THR A 296 -7.81 -3.29 25.32
N ARG A 297 -8.97 -3.03 25.91
CA ARG A 297 -10.06 -4.03 26.00
C ARG A 297 -10.84 -4.22 24.70
N PHE A 298 -10.91 -3.18 23.87
CA PHE A 298 -11.67 -3.23 22.63
C PHE A 298 -10.85 -3.85 21.49
N SER A 299 -9.53 -3.63 21.48
CA SER A 299 -8.66 -4.24 20.49
C SER A 299 -8.60 -5.77 20.61
N THR A 300 -8.61 -6.32 21.82
CA THR A 300 -8.57 -7.78 22.05
C THR A 300 -9.77 -8.50 21.45
N LEU A 301 -10.92 -7.83 21.37
CA LEU A 301 -12.13 -8.36 20.71
C LEU A 301 -11.86 -8.65 19.24
N PHE A 302 -11.29 -7.69 18.50
CA PHE A 302 -11.02 -7.84 17.08
C PHE A 302 -9.93 -8.88 16.80
N LEU A 303 -8.88 -8.93 17.63
CA LEU A 303 -7.87 -9.98 17.50
C LEU A 303 -8.48 -11.37 17.76
N ALA A 304 -9.35 -11.50 18.78
CA ALA A 304 -10.04 -12.74 19.06
C ALA A 304 -10.96 -13.18 17.90
N MET A 305 -11.70 -12.23 17.31
CA MET A 305 -12.49 -12.48 16.10
C MET A 305 -11.63 -12.99 14.95
N ALA A 306 -10.51 -12.32 14.64
CA ALA A 306 -9.60 -12.74 13.57
C ALA A 306 -9.03 -14.16 13.79
N ILE A 307 -8.55 -14.45 15.01
CA ILE A 307 -8.01 -15.78 15.38
C ILE A 307 -9.09 -16.87 15.29
N SER A 308 -10.34 -16.53 15.63
CA SER A 308 -11.46 -17.48 15.58
C SER A 308 -11.98 -17.72 14.16
N MET A 309 -11.52 -16.96 13.16
CA MET A 309 -11.79 -17.24 11.74
C MET A 309 -10.68 -18.10 11.12
N LYS A 310 -9.43 -17.78 11.45
CA LYS A 310 -8.22 -18.52 11.05
C LYS A 310 -7.18 -18.41 12.15
N LEU A 311 -6.33 -19.43 12.29
CA LEU A 311 -5.31 -19.43 13.35
C LEU A 311 -4.15 -18.45 13.10
N PHE A 312 -3.82 -18.11 11.84
CA PHE A 312 -2.62 -17.31 11.51
C PHE A 312 -2.53 -15.93 12.19
N PRO A 313 -3.61 -15.14 12.34
CA PRO A 313 -3.63 -13.93 13.17
C PRO A 313 -3.08 -14.08 14.60
N ALA A 314 -2.99 -15.29 15.16
CA ALA A 314 -2.47 -15.51 16.51
C ALA A 314 -1.02 -15.05 16.67
N VAL A 315 -0.26 -14.88 15.58
CA VAL A 315 1.07 -14.25 15.62
C VAL A 315 1.04 -12.84 16.23
N PHE A 316 -0.09 -12.13 16.15
CA PHE A 316 -0.24 -10.80 16.77
C PHE A 316 -0.33 -10.81 18.30
N LEU A 317 -0.48 -11.98 18.94
CA LEU A 317 -0.29 -12.10 20.39
C LEU A 317 1.14 -11.70 20.79
N ILE A 318 2.13 -11.91 19.93
CA ILE A 318 3.52 -11.47 20.16
C ILE A 318 3.62 -9.95 20.33
N LEU A 319 2.77 -9.18 19.66
CA LEU A 319 2.74 -7.73 19.82
C LEU A 319 2.35 -7.33 21.25
N LEU A 320 1.35 -8.02 21.82
CA LEU A 320 0.94 -7.85 23.22
C LEU A 320 2.02 -8.30 24.20
N ILE A 321 2.72 -9.41 23.90
CA ILE A 321 3.85 -9.88 24.72
C ILE A 321 4.98 -8.84 24.73
N SER A 322 5.34 -8.32 23.56
CA SER A 322 6.41 -7.33 23.41
C SER A 322 6.12 -6.04 24.20
N ASP A 323 4.85 -5.65 24.30
CA ASP A 323 4.42 -4.49 25.08
C ASP A 323 3.98 -4.84 26.53
N LYS A 324 4.25 -6.07 26.99
CA LYS A 324 3.92 -6.60 28.33
C LYS A 324 2.42 -6.53 28.70
N LYS A 325 1.54 -6.56 27.71
CA LYS A 325 0.07 -6.53 27.83
C LYS A 325 -0.51 -7.93 28.07
N TYR A 326 -0.11 -8.57 29.16
CA TYR A 326 -0.47 -9.98 29.43
C TYR A 326 -1.96 -10.19 29.73
N LYS A 327 -2.63 -9.19 30.33
CA LYS A 327 -4.07 -9.26 30.61
C LYS A 327 -4.88 -9.28 29.31
N GLU A 328 -4.44 -8.51 28.32
CA GLU A 328 -5.03 -8.43 26.99
C GLU A 328 -4.89 -9.76 26.23
N ILE A 329 -3.81 -10.51 26.45
CA ILE A 329 -3.67 -11.87 25.91
C ILE A 329 -4.76 -12.77 26.49
N ILE A 330 -4.97 -12.73 27.82
CA ILE A 330 -6.03 -13.52 28.47
C ILE A 330 -7.40 -13.14 27.92
N TYR A 331 -7.71 -11.84 27.77
CA TYR A 331 -8.97 -11.39 27.17
C TYR A 331 -9.13 -11.84 25.73
N THR A 332 -8.05 -11.84 24.95
CA THR A 332 -8.06 -12.33 23.57
C THR A 332 -8.36 -13.83 23.55
N LEU A 333 -7.67 -14.63 24.35
CA LEU A 333 -7.88 -16.08 24.42
C LEU A 333 -9.30 -16.43 24.89
N PHE A 334 -9.81 -15.72 25.89
CA PHE A 334 -11.19 -15.87 26.34
C PHE A 334 -12.19 -15.52 25.23
N GLY A 335 -11.95 -14.41 24.51
CA GLY A 335 -12.73 -14.05 23.33
C GLY A 335 -12.69 -15.13 22.25
N VAL A 336 -11.53 -15.73 21.98
CA VAL A 336 -11.38 -16.83 21.00
C VAL A 336 -12.25 -18.02 21.38
N ILE A 337 -12.25 -18.40 22.66
CA ILE A 337 -13.11 -19.46 23.17
C ILE A 337 -14.58 -19.10 22.91
N ILE A 338 -15.02 -17.90 23.30
CA ILE A 338 -16.43 -17.47 23.09
C ILE A 338 -16.81 -17.53 21.60
N PHE A 339 -16.03 -16.91 20.73
CA PHE A 339 -16.34 -16.85 19.29
C PHE A 339 -16.26 -18.21 18.61
N THR A 340 -15.51 -19.16 19.16
CA THR A 340 -15.48 -20.55 18.70
C THR A 340 -16.68 -21.33 19.22
N MET A 341 -17.05 -21.15 20.49
CA MET A 341 -18.14 -21.91 21.13
C MET A 341 -19.52 -21.48 20.66
N VAL A 342 -19.76 -20.17 20.48
CA VAL A 342 -21.07 -19.64 20.08
C VAL A 342 -21.62 -20.31 18.80
N PRO A 343 -20.90 -20.36 17.67
CA PRO A 343 -21.39 -21.04 16.47
C PRO A 343 -21.64 -22.54 16.70
N LEU A 344 -20.77 -23.21 17.46
CA LEU A 344 -20.91 -24.63 17.77
C LEU A 344 -22.14 -24.95 18.64
N LEU A 345 -22.59 -24.01 19.47
CA LEU A 345 -23.81 -24.16 20.27
C LEU A 345 -25.08 -24.00 19.42
N PHE A 346 -25.07 -23.09 18.44
CA PHE A 346 -26.28 -22.70 17.71
C PHE A 346 -26.52 -23.45 16.41
N PHE A 347 -25.48 -23.96 15.74
CA PHE A 347 -25.61 -24.55 14.41
C PHE A 347 -25.53 -26.07 14.40
N ASP A 348 -26.28 -26.68 13.47
CA ASP A 348 -26.32 -28.13 13.31
C ASP A 348 -24.96 -28.72 12.96
N GLY A 349 -24.67 -29.90 13.50
CA GLY A 349 -23.35 -30.55 13.41
C GLY A 349 -22.33 -30.03 14.42
N GLY A 350 -22.69 -29.01 15.21
CA GLY A 350 -21.92 -28.54 16.36
C GLY A 350 -22.13 -29.44 17.58
N PHE A 351 -22.34 -28.84 18.76
CA PHE A 351 -22.53 -29.59 20.00
C PHE A 351 -23.80 -30.43 20.04
N ASN A 352 -24.81 -30.08 19.25
CA ASN A 352 -26.07 -30.82 19.16
C ASN A 352 -25.91 -32.25 18.62
N LYS A 353 -24.82 -32.55 17.90
CA LYS A 353 -24.44 -33.91 17.45
C LYS A 353 -23.19 -34.45 18.16
N GLY A 354 -22.78 -33.80 19.25
CA GLY A 354 -21.57 -34.10 20.01
C GLY A 354 -20.30 -33.51 19.37
N ILE A 355 -19.42 -32.97 20.21
CA ILE A 355 -18.16 -32.33 19.78
C ILE A 355 -17.26 -33.27 18.95
N GLY A 356 -17.33 -34.57 19.21
CA GLY A 356 -16.56 -35.59 18.47
C GLY A 356 -16.91 -35.63 16.97
N ASN A 357 -18.18 -35.40 16.61
CA ASN A 357 -18.59 -35.36 15.21
C ASN A 357 -18.03 -34.13 14.50
N TYR A 358 -18.16 -32.95 15.12
CA TYR A 358 -17.54 -31.72 14.61
C TYR A 358 -16.02 -31.88 14.42
N LEU A 359 -15.31 -32.41 15.41
CA LEU A 359 -13.86 -32.60 15.34
C LEU A 359 -13.47 -33.56 14.21
N THR A 360 -14.19 -34.67 14.05
CA THR A 360 -13.97 -35.63 12.96
C THR A 360 -14.15 -34.96 11.60
N ASN A 361 -15.25 -34.22 11.41
CA ASN A 361 -15.51 -33.49 10.17
C ASN A 361 -14.47 -32.41 9.92
N PHE A 362 -14.11 -31.61 10.93
CA PHE A 362 -13.10 -30.57 10.82
C PHE A 362 -11.72 -31.13 10.44
N ILE A 363 -11.30 -32.24 11.05
CA ILE A 363 -10.05 -32.93 10.68
C ILE A 363 -10.10 -33.46 9.24
N ALA A 364 -11.23 -34.04 8.82
CA ALA A 364 -11.41 -34.50 7.44
C ALA A 364 -11.28 -33.33 6.43
N ASN A 365 -11.90 -32.19 6.72
CA ASN A 365 -11.80 -30.98 5.92
C ASN A 365 -10.36 -30.44 5.83
N LEU A 366 -9.64 -30.40 6.96
CA LEU A 366 -8.25 -29.96 6.98
C LEU A 366 -7.34 -30.91 6.19
N LYS A 367 -7.56 -32.22 6.26
CA LYS A 367 -6.84 -33.22 5.46
C LYS A 367 -7.10 -33.03 3.97
N TRP A 368 -8.35 -32.86 3.57
CA TRP A 368 -8.73 -32.60 2.18
C TRP A 368 -8.07 -31.32 1.65
N TYR A 369 -8.14 -30.21 2.42
CA TYR A 369 -7.49 -28.96 2.06
C TYR A 369 -5.97 -29.13 1.94
N SER A 370 -5.35 -29.82 2.89
CA SER A 370 -3.91 -30.11 2.85
C SER A 370 -3.54 -30.96 1.63
N GLN A 371 -4.36 -31.94 1.27
CA GLN A 371 -4.13 -32.74 0.07
C GLN A 371 -4.12 -31.86 -1.17
N MET A 372 -5.18 -31.09 -1.41
CA MET A 372 -5.30 -30.27 -2.63
C MET A 372 -4.29 -29.13 -2.69
N MET A 373 -4.23 -28.31 -1.63
CA MET A 373 -3.49 -27.05 -1.66
C MET A 373 -2.00 -27.26 -1.40
N VAL A 374 -1.66 -28.22 -0.53
CA VAL A 374 -0.27 -28.49 -0.16
C VAL A 374 0.26 -29.66 -0.99
N ILE A 375 -0.35 -30.84 -0.95
CA ILE A 375 0.29 -32.04 -1.55
C ILE A 375 0.23 -31.98 -3.08
N ASP A 376 -0.95 -31.77 -3.66
CA ASP A 376 -1.18 -31.72 -5.11
C ASP A 376 -0.69 -30.41 -5.73
N GLY A 377 -0.38 -29.41 -4.90
CA GLY A 377 0.30 -28.19 -5.33
C GLY A 377 -0.60 -27.14 -5.99
N VAL A 378 -1.93 -27.27 -5.90
CA VAL A 378 -2.88 -26.25 -6.42
C VAL A 378 -2.61 -24.88 -5.79
N GLY A 379 -2.19 -24.86 -4.52
CA GLY A 379 -1.83 -23.63 -3.81
C GLY A 379 -0.64 -22.87 -4.37
N ASN A 380 0.13 -23.44 -5.31
CA ASN A 380 1.30 -22.78 -5.90
C ASN A 380 0.95 -21.80 -7.01
N ILE A 381 -0.22 -21.92 -7.66
CA ILE A 381 -0.60 -21.11 -8.83
C ILE A 381 -0.62 -19.61 -8.48
N PHE A 382 -1.24 -19.28 -7.34
CA PHE A 382 -1.32 -17.93 -6.78
C PHE A 382 -0.71 -17.89 -5.38
N GLY A 383 0.34 -18.69 -5.16
CA GLY A 383 0.97 -18.87 -3.85
C GLY A 383 2.23 -18.02 -3.69
N HIS A 384 2.48 -17.51 -2.49
CA HIS A 384 3.69 -16.75 -2.15
C HIS A 384 4.25 -17.17 -0.78
N SER A 385 4.13 -18.44 -0.38
CA SER A 385 4.88 -18.94 0.77
C SER A 385 6.33 -19.25 0.38
N LEU A 386 7.22 -19.35 1.37
CA LEU A 386 8.59 -19.84 1.12
C LEU A 386 8.59 -21.26 0.56
N LEU A 387 7.63 -22.11 0.97
CA LEU A 387 7.51 -23.46 0.42
C LEU A 387 7.19 -23.42 -1.07
N THR A 388 6.33 -22.49 -1.52
CA THR A 388 6.04 -22.31 -2.95
C THR A 388 7.30 -21.93 -3.73
N VAL A 389 8.14 -21.04 -3.20
CA VAL A 389 9.43 -20.71 -3.84
C VAL A 389 10.33 -21.92 -3.95
N ILE A 390 10.49 -22.67 -2.86
CA ILE A 390 11.32 -23.87 -2.82
C ILE A 390 10.83 -24.86 -3.88
N ARG A 391 9.52 -25.07 -3.99
CA ARG A 391 8.93 -25.94 -5.01
C ARG A 391 9.22 -25.48 -6.42
N ILE A 392 9.05 -24.20 -6.72
CA ILE A 392 9.22 -23.68 -8.07
C ILE A 392 10.70 -23.74 -8.47
N ILE A 393 11.60 -23.33 -7.59
CA ILE A 393 13.05 -23.25 -7.90
C ILE A 393 13.70 -24.64 -7.93
N PHE A 394 13.33 -25.53 -6.99
CA PHE A 394 13.95 -26.85 -6.84
C PHE A 394 13.10 -28.00 -7.39
N ALA A 395 12.05 -27.72 -8.16
CA ALA A 395 11.12 -28.72 -8.70
C ALA A 395 11.79 -30.00 -9.25
N PRO A 396 12.89 -29.91 -10.06
CA PRO A 396 13.48 -31.09 -10.69
C PRO A 396 14.14 -32.07 -9.72
N ILE A 397 14.56 -31.59 -8.54
CA ILE A 397 15.32 -32.37 -7.55
C ILE A 397 14.58 -32.52 -6.22
N MET A 398 13.34 -32.04 -6.14
CA MET A 398 12.59 -31.99 -4.89
C MET A 398 12.08 -33.40 -4.53
N PRO A 399 12.34 -33.89 -3.31
CA PRO A 399 11.77 -35.17 -2.88
C PRO A 399 10.25 -35.08 -2.74
N PRO A 400 9.53 -36.21 -2.59
CA PRO A 400 8.09 -36.21 -2.40
C PRO A 400 7.68 -35.26 -1.29
N ILE A 401 6.72 -34.38 -1.56
CA ILE A 401 6.40 -33.26 -0.69
C ILE A 401 6.09 -33.67 0.76
N GLN A 402 5.47 -34.83 0.95
CA GLN A 402 5.14 -35.40 2.25
C GLN A 402 6.38 -35.57 3.15
N SER A 403 7.54 -35.88 2.56
CA SER A 403 8.81 -36.00 3.29
C SER A 403 9.36 -34.65 3.76
N ILE A 404 8.95 -33.55 3.12
CA ILE A 404 9.45 -32.20 3.36
C ILE A 404 8.57 -31.44 4.36
N LEU A 405 7.29 -31.80 4.49
CA LEU A 405 6.35 -31.05 5.34
C LEU A 405 6.82 -30.92 6.79
N LYS A 406 7.25 -32.02 7.42
CA LYS A 406 7.74 -31.99 8.81
C LYS A 406 9.03 -31.16 8.97
N PRO A 407 10.10 -31.39 8.17
CA PRO A 407 11.27 -30.51 8.19
C PRO A 407 10.95 -29.03 7.96
N TYR A 408 10.08 -28.72 7.00
CA TYR A 408 9.67 -27.34 6.72
C TYR A 408 8.91 -26.72 7.89
N LEU A 409 8.03 -27.47 8.55
CA LEU A 409 7.31 -26.99 9.73
C LEU A 409 8.26 -26.65 10.87
N LEU A 410 9.26 -27.50 11.11
CA LEU A 410 10.30 -27.24 12.11
C LEU A 410 11.08 -25.98 11.76
N PHE A 411 11.52 -25.84 10.51
CA PHE A 411 12.17 -24.62 10.01
C PHE A 411 11.30 -23.37 10.20
N ALA A 412 10.01 -23.45 9.89
CA ALA A 412 9.05 -22.36 10.06
C ALA A 412 8.90 -21.97 11.53
N PHE A 413 8.78 -22.93 12.45
CA PHE A 413 8.71 -22.67 13.89
C PHE A 413 9.99 -22.05 14.44
N ILE A 414 11.16 -22.55 14.06
CA ILE A 414 12.46 -21.99 14.47
C ILE A 414 12.59 -20.55 13.96
N SER A 415 12.30 -20.33 12.68
CA SER A 415 12.35 -19.00 12.06
C SER A 415 11.40 -18.01 12.75
N PHE A 416 10.16 -18.43 13.01
CA PHE A 416 9.19 -17.61 13.74
C PHE A 416 9.64 -17.35 15.19
N GLY A 417 10.25 -18.32 15.86
CA GLY A 417 10.82 -18.15 17.20
C GLY A 417 11.92 -17.10 17.25
N VAL A 418 12.83 -17.10 16.26
CA VAL A 418 13.90 -16.08 16.13
C VAL A 418 13.30 -14.69 15.90
N ILE A 419 12.33 -14.57 14.98
CA ILE A 419 11.64 -13.30 14.70
C ILE A 419 10.90 -12.81 15.95
N THR A 420 10.24 -13.71 16.68
CA THR A 420 9.55 -13.42 17.93
C THR A 420 10.51 -12.89 18.98
N ALA A 421 11.65 -13.56 19.18
CA ALA A 421 12.69 -13.10 20.11
C ALA A 421 13.19 -11.69 19.72
N TRP A 422 13.41 -11.43 18.42
CA TRP A 422 13.79 -10.10 17.94
C TRP A 422 12.72 -9.04 18.25
N ILE A 423 11.44 -9.33 17.99
CA ILE A 423 10.33 -8.41 18.26
C ILE A 423 10.19 -8.11 19.76
N VAL A 424 10.34 -9.11 20.62
CA VAL A 424 10.16 -8.96 22.07
C VAL A 424 11.34 -8.23 22.71
N PHE A 425 12.57 -8.54 22.30
CA PHE A 425 13.76 -8.07 23.01
C PHE A 425 14.50 -6.92 22.34
N LYS A 426 14.32 -6.69 21.03
CA LYS A 426 15.14 -5.74 20.25
C LYS A 426 14.34 -4.67 19.52
N GLU A 427 13.30 -5.04 18.77
CA GLU A 427 12.56 -4.08 17.95
C GLU A 427 11.67 -3.17 18.82
N LYS A 428 11.78 -1.85 18.62
CA LYS A 428 11.00 -0.83 19.36
C LYS A 428 9.99 -0.11 18.47
N ILE A 429 10.18 -0.11 17.16
CA ILE A 429 9.35 0.63 16.21
C ILE A 429 8.11 -0.20 15.86
N PHE A 430 6.93 0.36 16.17
CA PHE A 430 5.66 -0.35 16.09
C PHE A 430 5.36 -0.90 14.69
N TRP A 431 5.52 -0.09 13.63
CA TRP A 431 5.24 -0.55 12.26
C TRP A 431 6.16 -1.69 11.82
N LYS A 432 7.41 -1.72 12.31
CA LYS A 432 8.37 -2.80 12.05
C LYS A 432 7.96 -4.08 12.76
N LYS A 433 7.53 -4.02 14.03
CA LYS A 433 6.95 -5.17 14.75
C LYS A 433 5.77 -5.76 13.96
N VAL A 434 4.84 -4.91 13.54
CA VAL A 434 3.66 -5.33 12.76
C VAL A 434 4.07 -5.91 11.40
N ALA A 435 5.04 -5.29 10.71
CA ALA A 435 5.55 -5.79 9.44
C ALA A 435 6.12 -7.20 9.60
N LEU A 436 7.00 -7.43 10.58
CA LEU A 436 7.60 -8.75 10.82
C LEU A 436 6.55 -9.84 11.07
N LEU A 437 5.48 -9.53 11.80
CA LEU A 437 4.38 -10.46 12.05
C LEU A 437 3.56 -10.76 10.79
N VAL A 438 3.22 -9.72 10.01
CA VAL A 438 2.53 -9.90 8.73
C VAL A 438 3.38 -10.69 7.73
N LEU A 439 4.66 -10.37 7.61
CA LEU A 439 5.58 -11.09 6.74
C LEU A 439 5.70 -12.55 7.15
N SER A 440 5.80 -12.84 8.45
CA SER A 440 5.84 -14.22 8.98
C SER A 440 4.57 -15.01 8.62
N MET A 441 3.40 -14.40 8.76
CA MET A 441 2.10 -14.99 8.42
C MET A 441 1.91 -15.27 6.91
N ASN A 442 2.67 -14.61 6.04
CA ASN A 442 2.64 -14.84 4.59
C ASN A 442 3.74 -15.83 4.15
N LEU A 443 4.95 -15.70 4.71
CA LEU A 443 6.13 -16.47 4.29
C LEU A 443 6.18 -17.90 4.84
N LEU A 444 5.82 -18.08 6.11
CA LEU A 444 6.08 -19.32 6.86
C LEU A 444 5.02 -20.43 6.73
N PRO A 445 3.72 -20.16 6.44
CA PRO A 445 2.77 -21.24 6.22
C PRO A 445 3.12 -22.08 4.98
N TYR A 446 2.66 -23.33 4.92
CA TYR A 446 2.84 -24.16 3.72
C TYR A 446 2.27 -23.51 2.45
N VAL A 447 1.10 -22.87 2.58
CA VAL A 447 0.40 -22.20 1.49
C VAL A 447 -0.02 -20.82 1.96
N SER A 448 0.29 -19.82 1.14
CA SER A 448 -0.18 -18.45 1.31
C SER A 448 -0.64 -17.93 -0.04
N THR A 449 -1.95 -17.90 -0.27
CA THR A 449 -2.54 -17.44 -1.53
C THR A 449 -2.60 -15.92 -1.59
N ASP A 450 -2.50 -15.33 -2.78
CA ASP A 450 -2.34 -13.90 -3.02
C ASP A 450 -3.38 -12.97 -2.36
N TYR A 451 -4.59 -13.42 -2.02
CA TYR A 451 -5.52 -12.61 -1.22
C TYR A 451 -4.95 -12.25 0.17
N LYS A 452 -4.01 -13.03 0.72
CA LYS A 452 -3.33 -12.72 1.99
C LYS A 452 -2.41 -11.50 1.92
N LEU A 453 -1.95 -11.12 0.72
CA LEU A 453 -1.15 -9.91 0.51
C LEU A 453 -1.89 -8.65 0.96
N MET A 454 -3.23 -8.68 1.07
CA MET A 454 -4.00 -7.60 1.65
C MET A 454 -3.50 -7.19 3.04
N HIS A 455 -2.96 -8.14 3.81
CA HIS A 455 -2.47 -7.87 5.16
C HIS A 455 -1.25 -6.95 5.17
N LEU A 456 -0.53 -6.81 4.04
CA LEU A 456 0.60 -5.89 3.88
C LEU A 456 0.18 -4.42 3.96
N PHE A 457 -1.09 -4.09 3.68
CA PHE A 457 -1.59 -2.73 3.84
C PHE A 457 -1.51 -2.24 5.29
N ILE A 458 -1.61 -3.14 6.27
CA ILE A 458 -1.54 -2.79 7.69
C ILE A 458 -0.17 -2.18 8.05
N PRO A 459 0.98 -2.89 7.90
CA PRO A 459 2.29 -2.31 8.18
C PRO A 459 2.65 -1.20 7.20
N LEU A 460 2.23 -1.27 5.93
CA LEU A 460 2.48 -0.21 4.95
C LEU A 460 1.86 1.12 5.40
N PHE A 461 0.60 1.11 5.82
CA PHE A 461 -0.07 2.33 6.26
C PHE A 461 0.51 2.86 7.58
N LEU A 462 0.89 1.98 8.50
CA LEU A 462 1.65 2.40 9.69
C LEU A 462 3.00 3.04 9.31
N PHE A 463 3.71 2.47 8.33
CA PHE A 463 4.99 2.98 7.85
C PHE A 463 4.86 4.35 7.13
N ILE A 464 3.85 4.52 6.29
CA ILE A 464 3.56 5.80 5.60
C ILE A 464 3.32 6.91 6.61
N ASN A 465 2.58 6.60 7.67
CA ASN A 465 2.22 7.57 8.71
C ASN A 465 3.28 7.69 9.82
N TYR A 466 4.38 6.94 9.73
CA TYR A 466 5.49 7.07 10.66
C TYR A 466 6.25 8.38 10.41
N GLN A 467 6.39 9.17 11.48
CA GLN A 467 6.88 10.55 11.39
C GLN A 467 8.40 10.66 11.18
N GLU A 468 9.17 9.72 11.75
CA GLU A 468 10.62 9.75 11.60
C GLU A 468 11.00 9.31 10.17
N ARG A 469 11.96 10.04 9.59
CA ARG A 469 12.51 9.73 8.28
C ARG A 469 13.74 8.86 8.42
N ASP A 470 13.86 7.91 7.51
CA ASP A 470 14.98 6.98 7.44
C ASP A 470 15.52 6.96 6.00
N LYS A 471 16.84 6.85 5.82
CA LYS A 471 17.48 6.64 4.51
C LYS A 471 16.90 5.44 3.76
N TRP A 472 16.40 4.46 4.51
CA TRP A 472 15.73 3.28 3.97
C TRP A 472 14.27 3.49 3.56
N ASP A 473 13.67 4.66 3.81
CA ASP A 473 12.26 4.93 3.50
C ASP A 473 11.93 4.68 2.02
N PHE A 474 12.83 5.08 1.11
CA PHE A 474 12.65 4.87 -0.32
C PHE A 474 12.63 3.38 -0.68
N VAL A 475 13.50 2.58 -0.05
CA VAL A 475 13.58 1.14 -0.25
C VAL A 475 12.33 0.46 0.28
N TYR A 476 11.91 0.77 1.51
CA TYR A 476 10.67 0.25 2.08
C TYR A 476 9.45 0.63 1.23
N THR A 477 9.35 1.89 0.80
CA THR A 477 8.24 2.35 -0.05
C THR A 477 8.23 1.56 -1.36
N SER A 478 9.38 1.40 -2.00
CA SER A 478 9.50 0.67 -3.27
C SER A 478 9.12 -0.80 -3.10
N PHE A 479 9.65 -1.49 -2.09
CA PHE A 479 9.35 -2.90 -1.85
C PHE A 479 7.89 -3.15 -1.46
N PHE A 480 7.30 -2.34 -0.56
CA PHE A 480 5.87 -2.43 -0.30
C PHE A 480 5.05 -2.19 -1.56
N SER A 481 5.38 -1.17 -2.36
CA SER A 481 4.66 -0.88 -3.59
C SER A 481 4.75 -2.01 -4.62
N LEU A 482 5.92 -2.63 -4.76
CA LEU A 482 6.13 -3.76 -5.65
C LEU A 482 5.34 -5.00 -5.22
N LEU A 483 5.07 -5.19 -3.92
CA LEU A 483 4.19 -6.25 -3.44
C LEU A 483 2.71 -6.01 -3.80
N LEU A 484 2.31 -4.77 -4.11
CA LEU A 484 0.94 -4.42 -4.45
C LEU A 484 0.61 -4.49 -5.94
N ILE A 485 1.59 -4.74 -6.83
CA ILE A 485 1.34 -4.80 -8.28
C ILE A 485 1.17 -6.23 -8.78
N PRO A 486 0.38 -6.47 -9.84
CA PRO A 486 0.31 -7.79 -10.45
C PRO A 486 1.63 -8.10 -11.16
N LYS A 487 2.15 -9.32 -10.95
CA LYS A 487 3.41 -9.76 -11.57
C LYS A 487 3.28 -11.12 -12.25
N ASN A 488 2.08 -11.46 -12.72
CA ASN A 488 1.78 -12.78 -13.30
C ASN A 488 2.19 -12.84 -14.78
N TYR A 489 3.39 -12.36 -15.14
CA TYR A 489 3.84 -12.20 -16.53
C TYR A 489 4.19 -13.54 -17.24
N PHE A 490 4.41 -14.59 -16.46
CA PHE A 490 4.73 -15.94 -16.95
C PHE A 490 3.69 -16.94 -16.44
N SER A 491 3.44 -17.95 -17.26
CA SER A 491 2.49 -19.04 -17.00
C SER A 491 3.16 -20.35 -17.43
N PRO A 492 2.95 -21.49 -16.74
CA PRO A 492 1.91 -21.74 -15.73
C PRO A 492 2.22 -21.22 -14.31
N PHE A 493 3.47 -20.81 -14.03
CA PHE A 493 3.86 -20.29 -12.73
C PHE A 493 3.95 -18.76 -12.74
N SER A 494 3.19 -18.13 -11.84
CA SER A 494 3.27 -16.69 -11.66
C SER A 494 4.65 -16.27 -11.15
N PHE A 495 5.27 -15.27 -11.78
CA PHE A 495 6.50 -14.65 -11.27
C PHE A 495 6.29 -13.99 -9.89
N SER A 496 5.03 -13.64 -9.54
CA SER A 496 4.65 -13.21 -8.20
C SER A 496 4.98 -14.28 -7.15
N ALA A 497 4.87 -15.56 -7.48
CA ALA A 497 5.09 -16.66 -6.55
C ALA A 497 6.54 -16.78 -6.06
N VAL A 498 7.49 -16.26 -6.85
CA VAL A 498 8.91 -16.20 -6.49
C VAL A 498 9.30 -14.80 -6.01
N LEU A 499 8.85 -13.75 -6.69
CA LEU A 499 9.30 -12.40 -6.40
C LEU A 499 8.68 -11.83 -5.13
N ASN A 500 7.40 -12.10 -4.81
CA ASN A 500 6.78 -11.60 -3.58
C ASN A 500 7.50 -12.12 -2.33
N PRO A 501 7.80 -13.42 -2.19
CA PRO A 501 8.55 -13.93 -1.04
C PRO A 501 9.96 -13.34 -0.93
N ILE A 502 10.67 -13.18 -2.05
CA ILE A 502 12.00 -12.58 -2.07
C ILE A 502 11.95 -11.13 -1.58
N ILE A 503 11.00 -10.32 -2.07
CA ILE A 503 10.81 -8.94 -1.61
C ILE A 503 10.47 -8.92 -0.11
N MET A 504 9.58 -9.80 0.35
CA MET A 504 9.21 -9.91 1.76
C MET A 504 10.41 -10.29 2.64
N LEU A 505 11.27 -11.21 2.18
CA LEU A 505 12.53 -11.55 2.85
C LEU A 505 13.48 -10.35 2.89
N PHE A 506 13.60 -9.58 1.81
CA PHE A 506 14.41 -8.37 1.82
C PHE A 506 13.89 -7.32 2.80
N ILE A 507 12.57 -7.09 2.88
CA ILE A 507 11.98 -6.19 3.89
C ILE A 507 12.31 -6.71 5.30
N LEU A 508 12.12 -8.02 5.54
CA LEU A 508 12.39 -8.66 6.83
C LEU A 508 13.85 -8.49 7.25
N LEU A 509 14.79 -8.80 6.36
CA LEU A 509 16.22 -8.66 6.59
C LEU A 509 16.60 -7.19 6.81
N LEU A 510 16.04 -6.27 6.03
CA LEU A 510 16.30 -4.85 6.17
C LEU A 510 15.82 -4.31 7.52
N ILE A 511 14.66 -4.76 8.01
CA ILE A 511 14.18 -4.43 9.36
C ILE A 511 15.17 -4.90 10.41
N ILE A 512 15.60 -6.16 10.36
CA ILE A 512 16.54 -6.75 11.34
C ILE A 512 17.92 -6.07 11.28
N MET A 513 18.42 -5.75 10.09
CA MET A 513 19.73 -5.14 9.88
C MET A 513 19.74 -3.63 10.13
N SER A 514 18.59 -2.95 10.06
CA SER A 514 18.49 -1.51 10.28
C SER A 514 18.77 -1.18 11.75
N LYS A 515 20.05 -1.01 12.10
CA LYS A 515 20.47 -0.49 13.39
C LYS A 515 19.91 0.92 13.57
N LYS A 516 19.35 1.20 14.74
CA LYS A 516 19.25 2.58 15.21
C LYS A 516 20.68 3.06 15.43
N GLU A 517 21.12 4.06 14.67
CA GLU A 517 22.38 4.80 14.89
C GLU A 517 22.36 5.63 16.20
N GLY A 518 21.67 5.17 17.25
CA GLY A 518 21.40 5.94 18.47
C GLY A 518 21.56 5.19 19.80
N GLU A 519 22.02 3.94 19.80
CA GLU A 519 22.37 3.23 21.06
C GLU A 519 23.88 3.35 21.40
N ALA A 520 24.56 4.35 20.84
CA ALA A 520 25.91 4.77 21.23
C ALA A 520 25.92 6.25 21.64
N ARG A 521 25.10 6.61 22.64
CA ARG A 521 25.29 7.80 23.49
C ARG A 521 24.75 7.51 24.88
#